data_AF-A0A2V8RQP0-F1
#
_entry.id   AF-A0A2V8RQP0-F1
#
_cell.length_a   1.000
_cell.length_b   1.000
_cell.length_c   1.000
_cell.angle_alpha   90.00
_cell.angle_beta   90.00
_cell.angle_gamma   90.00
#
_symmetry.space_group_name_H-M   'P 1'
#
loop_
_entity.id
_entity.type
_entity.pdbx_description
1 polymer ?
#
loop_
_entity_poly.entity_id
_entity_poly.type
_entity_poly.pdbx_seq_one_letter_code
_entity_poly.pdbx_strand_id
1 'polypeptide(L)'
;MNQVPVHATVAQRYRGLLIIWFAQFVTLGLFVLVVWLTRVPRNGSNDALRFWVFDVLGGATFALSFVLKYKLLRRASEQQRPDVVTTAYVLAFALCEATAIFGLVNYFLSGVPPLTLFAVALFGMALHVPRRVELLKASPPDGVSFKSSLQ
;
A
#
# COMPACT_ATOMS: atom_id res chain seq x y z
N MET A 1 -22.66 15.87 25.08
CA MET A 1 -21.78 14.96 24.30
C MET A 1 -20.42 15.62 24.19
N ASN A 2 -19.39 15.09 24.87
CA ASN A 2 -18.03 15.61 24.73
C ASN A 2 -17.53 15.26 23.32
N GLN A 3 -17.42 16.27 22.45
CA GLN A 3 -16.85 16.06 21.12
C GLN A 3 -15.37 15.68 21.28
N VAL A 4 -14.98 14.54 20.70
CA VAL A 4 -13.59 14.09 20.70
C VAL A 4 -12.79 15.09 19.86
N PRO A 5 -11.71 15.69 20.40
CA PRO A 5 -10.92 16.67 19.66
C PRO A 5 -10.35 16.07 18.37
N VAL A 6 -10.30 16.84 17.28
CA VAL A 6 -9.84 16.38 15.96
C VAL A 6 -8.46 15.73 16.05
N HIS A 7 -7.56 16.32 16.86
CA HIS A 7 -6.23 15.78 17.13
C HIS A 7 -6.24 14.35 17.70
N ALA A 8 -7.18 14.00 18.58
CA ALA A 8 -7.30 12.65 19.12
C ALA A 8 -7.75 11.65 18.04
N THR A 9 -8.68 12.07 17.17
CA THR A 9 -9.16 11.25 16.05
C THR A 9 -8.07 11.01 15.00
N VAL A 10 -7.27 12.02 14.67
CA VAL A 10 -6.14 11.92 13.75
C VAL A 10 -5.08 10.96 14.29
N ALA A 11 -4.75 11.06 15.58
CA ALA A 11 -3.79 10.17 16.22
C ALA A 11 -4.23 8.70 16.17
N GLN A 12 -5.52 8.42 16.40
CA GLN A 12 -6.09 7.08 16.30
C GLN A 12 -5.99 6.51 14.89
N ARG A 13 -6.39 7.29 13.87
CA ARG A 13 -6.29 6.88 12.46
C ARG A 13 -4.84 6.61 12.03
N TYR A 14 -3.92 7.48 12.45
CA TYR A 14 -2.50 7.31 12.19
C TYR A 14 -1.94 6.02 12.80
N ARG A 15 -2.31 5.71 14.06
CA ARG A 15 -1.91 4.47 14.72
C ARG A 15 -2.44 3.24 13.98
N GLY A 16 -3.70 3.28 13.53
CA GLY A 16 -4.28 2.22 12.70
C GLY A 16 -3.50 2.00 11.40
N LEU A 17 -3.17 3.08 10.69
CA LEU A 17 -2.37 3.01 9.47
C LEU A 17 -0.97 2.43 9.70
N LEU A 18 -0.31 2.76 10.81
CA LEU A 18 1.00 2.18 11.15
C LEU A 18 0.91 0.68 11.44
N ILE A 19 -0.14 0.23 12.14
CA ILE A 19 -0.37 -1.19 12.42
C ILE A 19 -0.55 -1.95 11.11
N ILE A 20 -1.40 -1.44 10.21
CA ILE A 20 -1.63 -2.06 8.89
C ILE A 20 -0.33 -2.05 8.07
N TRP A 21 0.40 -0.95 8.04
CA TRP A 21 1.67 -0.85 7.33
C TRP A 21 2.68 -1.90 7.82
N PHE A 22 2.81 -2.06 9.15
CA PHE A 22 3.71 -3.05 9.72
C PHE A 22 3.24 -4.48 9.43
N ALA A 23 1.93 -4.75 9.51
CA ALA A 23 1.35 -6.04 9.15
C ALA A 23 1.70 -6.41 7.69
N GLN A 24 1.57 -5.46 6.76
CA GLN A 24 1.92 -5.68 5.35
C GLN A 24 3.42 -5.79 5.11
N PHE A 25 4.25 -5.17 5.95
CA PHE A 25 5.69 -5.41 5.90
C PHE A 25 6.05 -6.84 6.32
N VAL A 26 5.35 -7.38 7.33
CA VAL A 26 5.51 -8.77 7.77
C VAL A 26 5.08 -9.75 6.69
N THR A 27 3.97 -9.51 5.98
CA THR A 27 3.52 -10.40 4.89
C THR A 27 4.55 -10.47 3.75
N LEU A 28 5.19 -9.34 3.38
CA LEU A 28 6.31 -9.35 2.44
C LEU A 28 7.48 -10.21 2.92
N GLY A 29 7.81 -10.13 4.22
CA GLY A 29 8.82 -11.00 4.84
C GLY A 29 8.45 -12.48 4.77
N LEU A 30 7.17 -12.82 4.97
CA LEU A 30 6.67 -14.19 4.83
C LEU A 30 6.79 -14.72 3.39
N PHE A 31 6.57 -13.88 2.36
CA PHE A 31 6.78 -14.31 0.97
C PHE A 31 8.25 -14.64 0.69
N VAL A 32 9.18 -13.85 1.21
CA VAL A 32 10.62 -14.16 1.12
C VAL A 32 10.95 -15.48 1.82
N LEU A 33 10.37 -15.70 3.01
CA LEU A 33 10.54 -16.95 3.74
C LEU A 33 10.00 -18.16 2.95
N VAL A 34 8.84 -18.02 2.30
CA VAL A 34 8.25 -19.07 1.45
C VAL A 34 9.18 -19.42 0.29
N VAL A 35 9.74 -18.42 -0.41
CA VAL A 35 10.72 -18.66 -1.49
C VAL A 35 11.96 -19.39 -0.95
N TRP A 36 12.44 -18.99 0.24
CA TRP A 36 13.62 -19.61 0.85
C TRP A 36 13.39 -21.08 1.26
N LEU A 37 12.19 -21.40 1.75
CA LEU A 37 11.81 -22.75 2.17
C LEU A 37 11.54 -23.69 0.99
N THR A 38 10.88 -23.20 -0.06
CA THR A 38 10.38 -24.07 -1.14
C THR A 38 11.43 -24.45 -2.18
N ARG A 39 12.45 -23.60 -2.42
CA ARG A 39 13.59 -23.86 -3.33
C ARG A 39 13.18 -24.57 -4.63
N VAL A 40 12.19 -24.01 -5.32
CA VAL A 40 11.64 -24.53 -6.57
C VAL A 40 12.77 -24.71 -7.61
N PRO A 41 12.92 -25.92 -8.21
CA PRO A 41 13.89 -26.15 -9.27
C PRO A 41 13.64 -25.24 -10.47
N ARG A 42 14.72 -24.77 -11.10
CA ARG A 42 14.62 -23.92 -12.27
C ARG A 42 14.08 -24.73 -13.46
N ASN A 43 12.96 -24.29 -14.03
CA ASN A 43 12.43 -24.90 -15.24
C ASN A 43 13.27 -24.45 -16.45
N GLY A 44 13.80 -25.41 -17.20
CA GLY A 44 14.59 -25.18 -18.42
C GLY A 44 13.75 -24.81 -19.65
N SER A 45 12.42 -24.87 -19.57
CA SER A 45 11.53 -24.39 -20.62
C SER A 45 11.55 -22.86 -20.62
N ASN A 46 12.19 -22.29 -21.65
CA ASN A 46 12.44 -20.86 -21.84
C ASN A 46 11.15 -20.08 -22.17
N ASP A 47 10.16 -20.10 -21.28
CA ASP A 47 8.92 -19.32 -21.41
C ASP A 47 9.15 -17.86 -20.98
N ALA A 48 10.15 -17.23 -21.62
CA ALA A 48 10.56 -15.85 -21.34
C ALA A 48 9.39 -14.87 -21.43
N LEU A 49 8.44 -15.12 -22.33
CA LEU A 49 7.22 -14.32 -22.46
C LEU A 49 6.41 -14.30 -21.16
N ARG A 50 6.20 -15.46 -20.51
CA ARG A 50 5.45 -15.54 -19.25
C ARG A 50 6.15 -14.79 -18.13
N PHE A 51 7.47 -14.97 -18.04
CA PHE A 51 8.31 -14.24 -17.09
C PHE A 51 8.15 -12.72 -17.25
N TRP A 52 8.27 -12.21 -18.48
CA TRP A 52 8.13 -10.78 -18.78
C TRP A 52 6.72 -10.24 -18.50
N VAL A 53 5.67 -11.03 -18.76
CA VAL A 53 4.28 -10.61 -18.46
C VAL A 53 4.10 -10.35 -16.97
N PHE A 54 4.53 -11.27 -16.10
CA PHE A 54 4.41 -11.08 -14.65
C PHE A 54 5.28 -9.94 -14.13
N ASP A 55 6.48 -9.74 -14.68
CA ASP A 55 7.37 -8.65 -14.30
C ASP A 55 6.80 -7.28 -14.67
N VAL A 56 6.25 -7.15 -15.89
CA VAL A 56 5.57 -5.93 -16.35
C VAL A 56 4.31 -5.67 -15.54
N LEU A 57 3.50 -6.69 -15.24
CA LEU A 57 2.31 -6.54 -14.40
C LEU A 57 2.66 -6.11 -12.97
N GLY A 58 3.71 -6.70 -12.39
CA GLY A 58 4.26 -6.32 -11.10
C GLY A 58 4.74 -4.87 -11.08
N GLY A 59 5.52 -4.47 -12.08
CA GLY A 59 5.98 -3.08 -12.24
C GLY A 59 4.84 -2.09 -12.45
N ALA A 60 3.84 -2.46 -13.24
CA ALA A 60 2.66 -1.62 -13.48
C ALA A 60 1.82 -1.43 -12.21
N THR A 61 1.62 -2.49 -11.41
CA THR A 61 0.93 -2.38 -10.10
C THR A 61 1.70 -1.52 -9.12
N PHE A 62 3.04 -1.64 -9.10
CA PHE A 62 3.90 -0.77 -8.31
C PHE A 62 3.73 0.70 -8.72
N ALA A 63 3.84 1.04 -10.01
CA ALA A 63 3.65 2.41 -10.48
C ALA A 63 2.23 2.94 -10.16
N LEU A 64 1.21 2.09 -10.33
CA LEU A 64 -0.17 2.42 -10.05
C LEU A 64 -0.39 2.77 -8.57
N SER A 65 0.35 2.14 -7.65
CA SER A 65 0.25 2.42 -6.21
C SER A 65 0.54 3.89 -5.87
N PHE A 66 1.55 4.49 -6.51
CA PHE A 66 1.90 5.91 -6.34
C PHE A 66 0.85 6.82 -6.95
N VAL A 67 0.41 6.52 -8.19
CA VAL A 67 -0.56 7.34 -8.91
C VAL A 67 -1.91 7.38 -8.17
N LEU A 68 -2.42 6.23 -7.74
CA LEU A 68 -3.69 6.14 -7.04
C LEU A 68 -3.62 6.78 -5.66
N LYS A 69 -2.53 6.55 -4.90
CA LYS A 69 -2.32 7.23 -3.62
C LYS A 69 -2.32 8.74 -3.80
N TYR A 70 -1.56 9.26 -4.76
CA TYR A 70 -1.48 10.70 -5.01
C TYR A 70 -2.85 11.30 -5.34
N LYS A 71 -3.60 10.69 -6.26
CA LYS A 71 -4.94 11.14 -6.64
C LYS A 71 -5.91 11.13 -5.45
N LEU A 72 -5.90 10.06 -4.66
CA LEU A 72 -6.81 9.93 -3.52
C LEU A 72 -6.44 10.89 -2.38
N LEU A 73 -5.15 11.10 -2.10
CA LEU A 73 -4.72 12.07 -1.08
C LEU A 73 -5.10 13.50 -1.47
N ARG A 74 -4.90 13.87 -2.74
CA ARG A 74 -5.33 15.19 -3.24
C ARG A 74 -6.84 15.38 -3.09
N ARG A 75 -7.63 14.37 -3.49
CA ARG A 75 -9.09 14.40 -3.31
C ARG A 75 -9.49 14.48 -1.83
N ALA A 76 -8.77 13.78 -0.95
CA ALA A 76 -9.04 13.78 0.48
C ALA A 76 -8.81 15.17 1.11
N SER A 77 -7.76 15.87 0.70
CA SER A 77 -7.51 17.25 1.14
C SER A 77 -8.54 18.23 0.59
N GLU A 78 -8.92 18.10 -0.68
CA GLU A 78 -9.92 18.98 -1.32
C GLU A 78 -11.31 18.81 -0.68
N GLN A 79 -11.68 17.58 -0.29
CA GLN A 79 -12.99 17.26 0.28
C GLN A 79 -13.03 17.28 1.81
N GLN A 80 -11.91 17.55 2.48
CA GLN A 80 -11.77 17.44 3.93
C GLN A 80 -12.26 16.08 4.48
N ARG A 81 -11.83 15.00 3.82
CA ARG A 81 -12.24 13.62 4.10
C ARG A 81 -11.07 12.77 4.59
N PRO A 82 -10.82 12.69 5.92
CA PRO A 82 -9.69 11.94 6.47
C PRO A 82 -9.86 10.41 6.34
N ASP A 83 -11.08 9.94 6.10
CA ASP A 83 -11.38 8.55 5.72
C ASP A 83 -10.74 8.18 4.38
N VAL A 84 -10.80 9.07 3.38
CA VAL A 84 -10.22 8.85 2.05
C VAL A 84 -8.69 8.75 2.13
N VAL A 85 -8.04 9.47 3.04
CA VAL A 85 -6.60 9.32 3.32
C VAL A 85 -6.27 7.89 3.76
N THR A 86 -7.10 7.33 4.66
CA THR A 86 -6.88 5.97 5.16
C THR A 86 -6.98 4.95 4.02
N THR A 87 -8.01 5.08 3.18
CA THR A 87 -8.20 4.26 1.98
C THR A 87 -7.03 4.39 1.01
N ALA A 88 -6.52 5.61 0.78
CA ALA A 88 -5.38 5.85 -0.11
C ALA A 88 -4.13 5.08 0.32
N TYR A 89 -3.84 5.06 1.62
CA TYR A 89 -2.70 4.32 2.15
C TYR A 89 -2.90 2.81 2.08
N VAL A 90 -4.05 2.29 2.51
CA VAL A 90 -4.35 0.85 2.46
C VAL A 90 -4.28 0.32 1.02
N LEU A 91 -4.83 1.07 0.06
CA LEU A 91 -4.77 0.70 -1.36
C LEU A 91 -3.32 0.68 -1.88
N ALA A 92 -2.50 1.67 -1.49
CA ALA A 92 -1.10 1.69 -1.89
C ALA A 92 -0.32 0.49 -1.32
N PHE A 93 -0.58 0.11 -0.07
CA PHE A 93 0.04 -1.06 0.55
C PHE A 93 -0.36 -2.36 -0.16
N ALA A 94 -1.66 -2.53 -0.43
CA ALA A 94 -2.16 -3.70 -1.14
C ALA A 94 -1.57 -3.82 -2.55
N LEU A 95 -1.36 -2.70 -3.26
CA LEU A 95 -0.73 -2.72 -4.58
C LEU A 95 0.76 -3.07 -4.52
N CYS A 96 1.49 -2.61 -3.50
CA CYS A 96 2.88 -3.04 -3.28
C CYS A 96 2.95 -4.54 -2.95
N GLU A 97 2.01 -5.05 -2.15
CA GLU A 97 1.91 -6.48 -1.87
C GLU A 97 1.57 -7.28 -3.13
N ALA A 98 0.66 -6.79 -3.99
CA ALA A 98 0.33 -7.42 -5.26
C ALA A 98 1.56 -7.54 -6.18
N THR A 99 2.43 -6.53 -6.22
CA THR A 99 3.72 -6.61 -6.93
C THR A 99 4.58 -7.77 -6.44
N ALA A 100 4.66 -7.98 -5.11
CA ALA A 100 5.37 -9.13 -4.55
C ALA A 100 4.69 -10.46 -4.89
N ILE A 101 3.35 -10.52 -4.86
CA ILE A 101 2.59 -11.72 -5.24
C ILE A 101 2.87 -12.10 -6.70
N PHE A 102 2.93 -11.14 -7.62
CA PHE A 102 3.31 -11.43 -9.01
C PHE A 102 4.72 -12.03 -9.11
N GLY A 103 5.67 -11.55 -8.31
CA GLY A 103 6.99 -12.16 -8.19
C GLY A 103 6.94 -13.58 -7.64
N LEU A 104 6.15 -13.82 -6.59
CA LEU A 104 5.99 -15.15 -6.00
C LEU A 104 5.37 -16.15 -7.00
N VAL A 105 4.34 -15.73 -7.74
CA VAL A 105 3.73 -16.57 -8.79
C VAL A 105 4.74 -16.86 -9.90
N ASN A 106 5.48 -15.85 -10.36
CA ASN A 106 6.52 -16.02 -11.36
C ASN A 106 7.62 -16.99 -10.89
N TYR A 107 7.99 -16.93 -9.62
CA TYR A 107 8.94 -17.86 -9.00
C TYR A 107 8.45 -19.30 -9.03
N PHE A 108 7.19 -19.57 -8.64
CA PHE A 108 6.66 -20.92 -8.66
C PHE A 108 6.51 -21.50 -10.08
N LEU A 109 6.30 -20.65 -11.09
CA LEU A 109 6.16 -21.09 -12.48
C LEU A 109 7.51 -21.32 -13.18
N SER A 110 8.49 -20.45 -12.91
CA SER A 110 9.78 -20.46 -13.63
C SER A 110 10.95 -21.07 -12.82
N GLY A 111 10.83 -21.11 -11.49
CA GLY A 111 11.94 -21.41 -10.57
C GLY A 111 13.03 -20.33 -10.54
N VAL A 112 12.81 -19.17 -11.18
CA VAL A 112 13.75 -18.03 -11.15
C VAL A 112 13.46 -17.17 -9.92
N PRO A 113 14.45 -16.91 -9.05
CA PRO A 113 14.26 -16.09 -7.84
C PRO A 113 13.67 -14.70 -8.16
N PRO A 114 12.59 -14.27 -7.48
CA PRO A 114 11.86 -13.05 -7.82
C PRO A 114 12.47 -11.81 -7.12
N LEU A 115 13.81 -11.70 -7.14
CA LEU A 115 14.54 -10.70 -6.36
C LEU A 115 14.17 -9.27 -6.74
N THR A 116 13.93 -9.01 -8.03
CA THR A 116 13.57 -7.69 -8.56
C THR A 116 12.24 -7.20 -8.01
N LEU A 117 11.17 -7.97 -8.20
CA LEU A 117 9.82 -7.57 -7.75
C LEU A 117 9.71 -7.50 -6.23
N PHE A 118 10.40 -8.37 -5.49
CA PHE A 118 10.47 -8.25 -4.03
C PHE A 118 11.22 -7.00 -3.58
N ALA A 119 12.36 -6.67 -4.19
CA ALA A 119 13.07 -5.43 -3.88
C ALA A 119 12.23 -4.20 -4.18
N VAL A 120 11.53 -4.18 -5.32
CA VAL A 120 10.62 -3.11 -5.72
C VAL A 120 9.44 -3.00 -4.74
N ALA A 121 8.82 -4.11 -4.35
CA ALA A 121 7.72 -4.10 -3.38
C ALA A 121 8.14 -3.61 -2.00
N LEU A 122 9.30 -4.05 -1.49
CA LEU A 122 9.85 -3.59 -0.21
C LEU A 122 10.20 -2.10 -0.25
N PHE A 123 10.83 -1.66 -1.34
CA PHE A 123 11.15 -0.25 -1.56
C PHE A 123 9.87 0.60 -1.63
N GLY A 124 8.85 0.17 -2.37
CA GLY A 124 7.54 0.81 -2.42
C GLY A 124 6.90 0.92 -1.05
N MET A 125 6.87 -0.18 -0.31
CA MET A 125 6.32 -0.22 1.04
C MET A 125 7.01 0.79 1.96
N ALA A 126 8.34 0.90 1.89
CA ALA A 126 9.12 1.89 2.63
C ALA A 126 8.79 3.34 2.19
N LEU A 127 8.58 3.59 0.90
CA LEU A 127 8.17 4.91 0.41
C LEU A 127 6.72 5.26 0.80
N HIS A 128 5.88 4.26 1.03
CA HIS A 128 4.48 4.47 1.40
C HIS A 128 4.23 4.68 2.89
N VAL A 129 5.25 4.85 3.73
CA VAL A 129 5.11 5.10 5.19
C VAL A 129 4.02 6.15 5.50
N PRO A 130 3.06 5.83 6.40
CA PRO A 130 2.03 6.77 6.84
C PRO A 130 2.60 8.07 7.37
N ARG A 131 2.00 9.21 6.99
CA ARG A 131 2.38 10.54 7.48
C ARG A 131 1.19 11.23 8.14
N ARG A 132 1.38 11.71 9.38
CA ARG A 132 0.33 12.44 10.13
C ARG A 132 -0.16 13.69 9.40
N VAL A 133 0.73 14.35 8.67
CA VAL A 133 0.46 15.60 7.95
C VAL A 133 -0.68 15.44 6.93
N GLU A 134 -0.77 14.29 6.25
CA GLU A 134 -1.84 14.07 5.25
C GLU A 134 -3.21 13.92 5.90
N LEU A 135 -3.28 13.32 7.10
CA LEU A 135 -4.52 13.25 7.87
C LEU A 135 -4.95 14.63 8.40
N LEU A 136 -3.99 15.46 8.82
CA LEU A 136 -4.27 16.82 9.28
C LEU A 136 -4.79 17.70 8.15
N LYS A 137 -4.15 17.66 6.97
CA LYS A 137 -4.59 18.40 5.77
C LYS A 137 -6.01 18.03 5.32
N ALA A 138 -6.40 16.78 5.51
CA ALA A 138 -7.73 16.29 5.16
C ALA A 138 -8.74 16.42 6.29
N SER A 139 -8.37 16.93 7.47
CA SER A 139 -9.29 17.14 8.59
C SER A 139 -9.81 18.58 8.58
N PRO A 140 -11.11 18.81 8.87
CA PRO A 140 -11.64 20.15 9.05
C PRO A 140 -10.93 20.90 10.20
N PRO A 141 -10.81 22.24 10.13
CA PRO A 141 -10.30 23.05 11.24
C PRO A 141 -11.19 22.90 12.48
N ASP A 142 -10.58 22.95 13.67
CA ASP A 142 -11.30 22.92 14.94
C ASP A 142 -12.33 24.06 14.98
N GLY A 143 -13.62 23.71 15.13
CA GLY A 143 -14.73 24.66 15.26
C GLY A 143 -15.62 24.87 14.02
N VAL A 144 -15.39 24.18 12.89
CA VAL A 144 -16.13 24.44 11.63
C VAL A 144 -17.30 23.46 11.36
N SER A 145 -17.50 22.41 12.15
CA SER A 145 -18.49 21.36 11.82
C SER A 145 -19.74 21.38 12.71
N PHE A 146 -20.69 22.30 12.48
CA PHE A 146 -22.15 22.08 12.55
C PHE A 146 -22.96 23.35 12.18
N LYS A 147 -23.02 23.75 10.90
CA LYS A 147 -24.01 24.77 10.45
C LYS A 147 -24.80 24.39 9.20
N SER A 148 -24.70 23.16 8.68
CA SER A 148 -25.37 22.76 7.44
C SER A 148 -26.60 21.84 7.60
N SER A 149 -27.21 21.76 8.78
CA SER A 149 -28.43 20.96 9.00
C SER A 149 -29.65 21.78 9.44
N LEU A 150 -29.63 23.09 9.23
CA LEU A 150 -30.76 24.00 9.48
C LEU A 150 -30.91 24.99 8.32
N GLN A 151 -31.10 24.49 7.10
CA GLN A 151 -31.78 25.20 6.02
C GLN A 151 -32.55 24.19 5.16
#